data_AF-A0A3M6U6F2-F1
#
_entry.id   AF-A0A3M6U6F2-F1
#
_cell.length_a   1.000
_cell.length_b   1.000
_cell.length_c   1.000
_cell.angle_alpha   90.00
_cell.angle_beta   90.00
_cell.angle_gamma   90.00
#
_symmetry.space_group_name_H-M   'P 1'
#
loop_
_entity.id
_entity.type
_entity.pdbx_description
1 polymer ?
#
loop_
_entity_poly.entity_id
_entity_poly.type
_entity_poly.pdbx_seq_one_letter_code
_entity_poly.pdbx_strand_id
1 'polypeptide(L)'
;MRRTQSSVQRTSTIKICAPGGNMADELKISIQFSGGAELLFNRVKEHDVVLQKDGKPWNIKRLLAWIKDNLLKERPELFVQGESVRPGILVLINEADWELMGELDYELQENDNIVFISTLHGG
;
A
#
# COMPACT_ATOMS: atom_id res chain seq x y z
N MET A 1 33.27 -28.33 -4.84
CA MET A 1 32.15 -27.72 -5.61
C MET A 1 31.25 -27.00 -4.62
N ARG A 2 31.26 -25.66 -4.61
CA ARG A 2 30.52 -24.85 -3.62
C ARG A 2 29.09 -24.64 -4.10
N ARG A 3 28.11 -25.03 -3.28
CA ARG A 3 26.69 -24.65 -3.45
C ARG A 3 26.59 -23.14 -3.30
N THR A 4 26.10 -22.46 -4.32
CA THR A 4 25.64 -21.07 -4.23
C THR A 4 24.35 -21.04 -3.42
N GLN A 5 24.41 -20.45 -2.23
CA GLN A 5 23.21 -20.06 -1.48
C GLN A 5 22.55 -18.91 -2.25
N SER A 6 21.33 -19.14 -2.73
CA SER A 6 20.46 -18.07 -3.20
C SER A 6 19.99 -17.28 -1.98
N SER A 7 20.44 -16.03 -1.89
CA SER A 7 20.05 -15.09 -0.84
C SER A 7 18.58 -14.72 -1.02
N VAL A 8 17.69 -15.35 -0.28
CA VAL A 8 16.33 -14.87 -0.07
C VAL A 8 16.45 -13.54 0.69
N GLN A 9 16.31 -12.43 -0.02
CA GLN A 9 16.28 -11.12 0.61
C GLN A 9 15.04 -11.06 1.51
N ARG A 10 15.29 -10.92 2.81
CA ARG A 10 14.25 -10.79 3.83
C ARG A 10 13.49 -9.47 3.58
N THR A 11 12.25 -9.57 3.12
CA THR A 11 11.30 -8.46 3.18
C THR A 11 11.10 -8.12 4.66
N SER A 12 11.51 -6.92 5.05
CA SER A 12 11.34 -6.45 6.43
C SER A 12 9.94 -5.90 6.55
N THR A 13 9.00 -6.70 7.05
CA THR A 13 7.64 -6.27 7.36
C THR A 13 7.67 -5.20 8.44
N ILE A 14 7.35 -3.96 8.10
CA ILE A 14 7.20 -2.88 9.07
C ILE A 14 5.75 -2.91 9.55
N LYS A 15 5.53 -3.41 10.77
CA LYS A 15 4.21 -3.33 11.43
C LYS A 15 4.01 -1.92 11.96
N ILE A 16 3.26 -1.10 11.23
CA ILE A 16 2.96 0.28 11.65
C ILE A 16 1.61 0.26 12.36
N CYS A 17 1.65 0.43 13.67
CA CYS A 17 0.46 0.69 14.49
C CYS A 17 0.36 2.20 14.77
N ALA A 18 -0.79 2.82 14.51
CA ALA A 18 -1.07 4.16 15.01
C ALA A 18 -1.26 4.11 16.55
N PRO A 19 -0.80 5.11 17.31
CA PRO A 19 -0.91 5.08 18.77
C PRO A 19 -2.34 5.40 19.23
N GLY A 20 -2.99 4.46 19.91
CA GLY A 20 -4.09 4.76 20.85
C GLY A 20 -5.52 4.31 20.50
N GLY A 21 -5.74 3.07 20.05
CA GLY A 21 -7.08 2.48 19.88
C GLY A 21 -7.26 1.13 20.59
N ASN A 22 -8.51 0.81 20.97
CA ASN A 22 -8.87 -0.50 21.51
C ASN A 22 -8.66 -1.59 20.43
N MET A 23 -8.05 -2.72 20.82
CA MET A 23 -7.62 -3.81 19.93
C MET A 23 -8.74 -4.47 19.09
N ALA A 24 -10.01 -4.18 19.39
CA ALA A 24 -11.18 -4.70 18.66
C ALA A 24 -11.52 -3.88 17.40
N ASP A 25 -10.98 -2.67 17.27
CA ASP A 25 -11.32 -1.70 16.22
C ASP A 25 -10.17 -1.52 15.23
N GLU A 26 -9.56 -2.62 14.82
CA GLU A 26 -8.47 -2.63 13.84
C GLU A 26 -8.90 -3.28 12.52
N LEU A 27 -8.32 -2.82 11.42
CA LEU A 27 -8.42 -3.40 10.09
C LEU A 27 -7.01 -3.71 9.59
N LYS A 28 -6.70 -4.99 9.36
CA LYS A 28 -5.36 -5.40 8.90
C LYS A 28 -5.39 -5.62 7.40
N ILE A 29 -4.45 -5.02 6.70
CA ILE A 29 -4.29 -5.17 5.25
C ILE A 29 -2.81 -5.28 4.88
N SER A 30 -2.54 -5.79 3.70
CA SER A 30 -1.21 -5.76 3.10
C SER A 30 -1.18 -4.75 1.96
N ILE A 31 -0.13 -3.93 1.91
CA ILE A 31 0.10 -2.96 0.84
C ILE A 31 1.42 -3.30 0.15
N GLN A 32 1.37 -3.45 -1.17
CA GLN A 32 2.54 -3.75 -1.98
C GLN A 32 2.83 -2.63 -2.98
N PHE A 33 4.10 -2.25 -3.11
CA PHE A 33 4.61 -1.30 -4.11
C PHE A 33 5.56 -2.00 -5.07
N SER A 34 5.33 -1.82 -6.37
CA SER A 34 6.10 -2.46 -7.45
C SER A 34 6.28 -1.53 -8.65
N GLY A 35 7.06 -1.96 -9.65
CA GLY A 35 7.32 -1.18 -10.86
C GLY A 35 8.10 0.11 -10.62
N GLY A 36 8.90 0.18 -9.54
CA GLY A 36 9.62 1.38 -9.14
C GLY A 36 8.84 2.26 -8.16
N ALA A 37 7.56 1.97 -7.89
CA ALA A 37 6.80 2.68 -6.86
C ALA A 37 7.43 2.51 -5.47
N GLU A 38 8.07 1.37 -5.18
CA GLU A 38 8.71 1.10 -3.90
C GLU A 38 9.83 2.11 -3.55
N LEU A 39 10.41 2.78 -4.56
CA LEU A 39 11.41 3.83 -4.36
C LEU A 39 10.86 5.00 -3.54
N LEU A 40 9.56 5.28 -3.65
CA LEU A 40 8.89 6.35 -2.90
C LEU A 40 8.64 5.98 -1.42
N PHE A 41 8.85 4.72 -1.07
CA PHE A 41 8.53 4.11 0.23
C PHE A 41 9.76 3.41 0.85
N ASN A 42 10.93 4.08 0.80
CA ASN A 42 12.20 3.55 1.32
C ASN A 42 12.66 2.21 0.72
N ARG A 43 12.26 1.91 -0.52
CA ARG A 43 12.56 0.63 -1.20
C ARG A 43 11.95 -0.59 -0.51
N VAL A 44 10.97 -0.38 0.38
CA VAL A 44 10.22 -1.45 1.04
C VAL A 44 9.02 -1.79 0.17
N LYS A 45 8.99 -3.03 -0.33
CA LYS A 45 7.97 -3.50 -1.26
C LYS A 45 6.65 -3.85 -0.58
N GLU A 46 6.70 -4.41 0.63
CA GLU A 46 5.52 -4.95 1.32
C GLU A 46 5.39 -4.30 2.69
N HIS A 47 4.18 -3.84 3.01
CA HIS A 47 3.84 -3.21 4.27
C HIS A 47 2.58 -3.88 4.83
N ASP A 48 2.71 -4.53 5.98
CA ASP A 48 1.55 -4.99 6.73
C ASP A 48 1.07 -3.86 7.63
N VAL A 49 -0.13 -3.36 7.33
CA VAL A 49 -0.68 -2.15 7.94
C VAL A 49 -1.87 -2.51 8.82
N VAL A 50 -1.94 -1.84 9.97
CA VAL A 50 -3.07 -1.92 10.89
C VAL A 50 -3.75 -0.55 10.94
N LEU A 51 -4.90 -0.45 10.29
CA LEU A 51 -5.71 0.76 10.23
C LEU A 51 -6.68 0.79 11.40
N GLN A 52 -6.73 1.91 12.12
CA GLN A 52 -7.67 2.11 13.22
C GLN A 52 -9.06 2.45 12.66
N LYS A 53 -10.09 1.76 13.13
CA LYS A 53 -11.50 2.04 12.79
C LYS A 53 -12.00 3.17 13.70
N ASP A 54 -12.58 4.20 13.12
CA ASP A 54 -13.12 5.37 13.82
C ASP A 54 -14.64 5.51 13.58
N GLY A 55 -15.32 4.39 13.39
CA GLY A 55 -16.76 4.33 13.08
C GLY A 55 -17.12 4.69 11.63
N LYS A 56 -16.13 5.04 10.79
CA LYS A 56 -16.31 5.18 9.34
C LYS A 56 -15.59 4.05 8.61
N PRO A 57 -16.19 3.49 7.55
CA PRO A 57 -15.53 2.49 6.73
C PRO A 57 -14.25 3.07 6.12
N TRP A 58 -13.25 2.21 5.95
CA TRP A 58 -12.05 2.54 5.21
C TRP A 58 -12.32 2.28 3.73
N ASN A 59 -12.09 3.27 2.88
CA ASN A 59 -12.10 3.09 1.44
C ASN A 59 -10.73 3.42 0.84
N ILE A 60 -10.53 3.12 -0.44
CA ILE A 60 -9.28 3.38 -1.15
C ILE A 60 -8.91 4.87 -1.12
N LYS A 61 -9.87 5.79 -1.27
CA LYS A 61 -9.61 7.23 -1.17
C LYS A 61 -8.98 7.62 0.17
N ARG A 62 -9.56 7.13 1.27
CA ARG A 62 -9.04 7.37 2.62
C ARG A 62 -7.69 6.69 2.83
N LEU A 63 -7.52 5.49 2.30
CA LEU A 63 -6.24 4.77 2.31
C LEU A 63 -5.14 5.60 1.62
N LEU A 64 -5.39 6.16 0.44
CA LEU A 64 -4.42 6.98 -0.28
C LEU A 64 -3.97 8.21 0.51
N ALA A 65 -4.92 8.91 1.15
CA ALA A 65 -4.60 10.02 2.05
C ALA A 65 -3.70 9.55 3.20
N TRP A 66 -4.02 8.40 3.81
CA TRP A 66 -3.23 7.83 4.89
C TRP A 66 -1.82 7.40 4.44
N ILE A 67 -1.69 6.72 3.30
CA ILE A 67 -0.40 6.30 2.72
C ILE A 67 0.49 7.52 2.50
N LYS A 68 -0.06 8.59 1.93
CA LYS A 68 0.65 9.85 1.69
C LYS A 68 1.21 10.45 2.98
N ASP A 69 0.43 10.42 4.07
CA ASP A 69 0.82 11.05 5.33
C ASP A 69 1.73 10.16 6.21
N ASN A 70 1.71 8.83 6.05
CA ASN A 70 2.37 7.90 6.96
C ASN A 70 3.52 7.10 6.30
N LEU A 71 3.30 6.59 5.09
CA LEU A 71 4.25 5.69 4.42
C LEU A 71 5.17 6.43 3.47
N LEU A 72 4.64 7.39 2.71
CA LEU A 72 5.38 8.07 1.66
C LEU A 72 6.60 8.83 2.22
N LYS A 73 7.74 8.70 1.55
CA LYS A 73 9.02 9.33 1.94
C LYS A 73 9.54 10.33 0.91
N GLU A 74 9.00 10.26 -0.29
CA GLU A 74 9.29 11.17 -1.39
C GLU A 74 8.12 12.15 -1.60
N ARG A 75 8.21 12.97 -2.65
CA ARG A 75 7.21 14.00 -2.92
C ARG A 75 5.83 13.42 -3.25
N PRO A 76 4.73 13.92 -2.63
CA PRO A 76 3.36 13.45 -2.87
C PRO A 76 2.95 13.37 -4.33
N GLU A 77 3.30 14.38 -5.12
CA GLU A 77 2.92 14.47 -6.54
C GLU A 77 3.51 13.36 -7.43
N LEU A 78 4.46 12.57 -6.93
CA LEU A 78 5.00 11.40 -7.62
C LEU A 78 4.10 10.16 -7.49
N PHE A 79 3.28 10.12 -6.42
CA PHE A 79 2.40 8.99 -6.11
C PHE A 79 0.91 9.34 -6.26
N VAL A 80 0.50 10.52 -5.80
CA VAL A 80 -0.90 10.97 -5.82
C VAL A 80 -1.10 12.20 -6.70
N GLN A 81 -2.27 12.29 -7.35
CA GLN A 81 -2.73 13.49 -8.05
C GLN A 81 -4.18 13.76 -7.66
N GLY A 82 -4.42 14.92 -7.03
CA GLY A 82 -5.74 15.23 -6.46
C GLY A 82 -6.08 14.25 -5.34
N GLU A 83 -7.17 13.49 -5.52
CA GLU A 83 -7.65 12.50 -4.55
C GLU A 83 -7.34 11.05 -4.95
N SER A 84 -6.69 10.85 -6.10
CA SER A 84 -6.40 9.53 -6.69
C SER A 84 -4.90 9.32 -6.88
N VAL A 85 -4.52 8.13 -7.35
CA VAL A 85 -3.14 7.84 -7.76
C VAL A 85 -2.78 8.65 -9.01
N ARG A 86 -1.49 8.96 -9.15
CA ARG A 86 -0.97 9.62 -10.34
C ARG A 86 -1.18 8.72 -11.57
N PRO A 87 -1.61 9.27 -12.74
CA PRO A 87 -1.69 8.52 -13.98
C PRO A 87 -0.39 7.76 -14.27
N GLY A 88 -0.53 6.52 -14.73
CA GLY A 88 0.58 5.57 -14.89
C GLY A 88 0.97 4.83 -13.59
N ILE A 89 0.09 4.84 -12.59
CA ILE A 89 0.10 3.87 -11.49
C ILE A 89 -1.17 3.04 -11.61
N LEU A 90 -1.00 1.72 -11.67
CA LEU A 90 -2.08 0.74 -11.65
C LEU A 90 -2.34 0.32 -10.21
N VAL A 91 -3.61 0.10 -9.86
CA VAL A 91 -4.02 -0.38 -8.53
C VAL A 91 -4.74 -1.70 -8.70
N LEU A 92 -4.29 -2.72 -7.96
CA LEU A 92 -4.96 -4.01 -7.86
C LEU A 92 -5.46 -4.22 -6.43
N ILE A 93 -6.67 -4.76 -6.32
CA ILE A 93 -7.28 -5.16 -5.06
C ILE A 93 -7.48 -6.67 -5.13
N ASN A 94 -6.75 -7.43 -4.30
CA ASN A 94 -6.77 -8.89 -4.32
C ASN A 94 -6.54 -9.48 -5.73
N GLU A 95 -5.51 -8.97 -6.43
CA GLU A 95 -5.14 -9.36 -7.80
C GLU A 95 -6.15 -8.97 -8.90
N ALA A 96 -7.27 -8.31 -8.53
CA ALA A 96 -8.26 -7.80 -9.48
C ALA A 96 -8.03 -6.31 -9.77
N ASP A 97 -8.35 -5.88 -10.99
CA ASP A 97 -8.31 -4.47 -11.37
C ASP A 97 -9.33 -3.67 -10.54
N TRP A 98 -8.88 -2.59 -9.90
CA TRP A 98 -9.71 -1.77 -9.03
C TRP A 98 -10.90 -1.11 -9.75
N GLU A 99 -10.84 -0.93 -11.07
CA GLU A 99 -11.93 -0.37 -11.88
C GLU A 99 -13.19 -1.23 -11.78
N LEU A 100 -13.01 -2.55 -11.62
CA LEU A 100 -14.11 -3.50 -11.43
C LEU A 100 -14.62 -3.57 -9.98
N MET A 101 -13.86 -3.00 -9.04
CA MET A 101 -14.11 -3.08 -7.60
C MET A 101 -14.73 -1.79 -7.04
N GLY A 102 -14.90 -0.75 -7.85
CA GLY A 102 -15.43 0.55 -7.41
C GLY A 102 -14.34 1.58 -7.08
N GLU A 103 -13.09 1.34 -7.49
CA GLU A 103 -11.98 2.29 -7.43
C GLU A 103 -11.81 2.94 -6.04
N LEU A 104 -11.98 4.26 -5.96
CA LEU A 104 -11.83 5.08 -4.77
C LEU A 104 -12.85 4.75 -3.66
N ASP A 105 -14.02 4.22 -4.05
CA ASP A 105 -15.14 3.93 -3.18
C ASP A 105 -15.15 2.49 -2.65
N TYR A 106 -14.26 1.63 -3.13
CA TYR A 106 -14.13 0.27 -2.60
C TYR A 106 -13.85 0.31 -1.09
N GLU A 107 -14.72 -0.34 -0.31
CA GLU A 107 -14.58 -0.50 1.13
C GLU A 107 -13.63 -1.65 1.45
N LEU A 108 -12.52 -1.30 2.11
CA LEU A 108 -11.46 -2.22 2.51
C LEU A 108 -11.96 -3.27 3.51
N GLN A 109 -11.51 -4.50 3.31
CA GLN A 109 -11.83 -5.68 4.11
C GLN A 109 -10.59 -6.23 4.81
N GLU A 110 -10.84 -7.04 5.85
CA GLU A 110 -9.77 -7.66 6.62
C GLU A 110 -8.96 -8.61 5.72
N ASN A 111 -7.64 -8.47 5.75
CA ASN A 111 -6.64 -9.19 4.96
C ASN A 111 -6.65 -8.87 3.46
N ASP A 112 -7.22 -7.74 3.04
CA ASP A 112 -7.07 -7.28 1.67
C ASP A 112 -5.59 -7.07 1.31
N ASN A 113 -5.25 -7.42 0.08
CA ASN A 113 -3.96 -7.11 -0.53
C ASN A 113 -4.14 -6.02 -1.59
N ILE A 114 -3.53 -4.86 -1.34
CA ILE A 114 -3.60 -3.70 -2.23
C ILE A 114 -2.23 -3.50 -2.90
N VAL A 115 -2.17 -3.62 -4.22
CA VAL A 115 -0.92 -3.51 -4.98
C VAL A 115 -0.92 -2.25 -5.84
N PHE A 116 0.13 -1.43 -5.70
CA PHE A 116 0.40 -0.27 -6.53
C PHE A 116 1.59 -0.54 -7.45
N ILE A 117 1.35 -0.51 -8.76
CA ILE A 117 2.37 -0.78 -9.77
C ILE A 117 2.60 0.50 -10.58
N SER A 118 3.78 1.10 -10.47
CA SER A 118 4.13 2.20 -11.37
C SER A 118 4.57 1.65 -12.73
N THR A 119 3.99 2.17 -13.81
CA THR A 119 4.41 1.87 -15.19
C THR A 119 5.27 3.00 -15.78
N LEU A 120 5.52 4.07 -15.01
CA LEU A 120 6.23 5.26 -15.45
C LEU A 120 7.65 5.40 -14.88
N HIS A 121 7.98 4.73 -13.78
CA HIS A 121 9.26 4.93 -13.08
C HIS A 121 10.38 3.96 -13.49
N GLY A 122 10.29 3.38 -14.69
CA GLY A 122 11.33 2.55 -15.28
C GLY A 122 12.43 3.38 -15.94
N GLY A 123 13.44 3.76 -15.17
CA GLY A 123 14.76 4.15 -15.68
C GLY A 123 15.69 2.96 -15.70
#